data_AF-I8REG8-F1
#
_entry.id   AF-I8REG8-F1
#
_cell.length_a   1.000
_cell.length_b   1.000
_cell.length_c   1.000
_cell.angle_alpha   90.00
_cell.angle_beta   90.00
_cell.angle_gamma   90.00
#
_symmetry.space_group_name_H-M   'P 1'
#
loop_
_entity.id
_entity.type
_entity.pdbx_description
1 polymer ?
#
loop_
_entity_poly.entity_id
_entity_poly.type
_entity_poly.pdbx_seq_one_letter_code
_entity_poly.pdbx_strand_id
1 'polypeptide(L)'
;MILSQYVKELKKIHMLSREEEEALWLQYKEQDDMDCRSKIIEHYQPLVFKIATGWRLNETVIMDMIQEGTVGLIEAVEKFDHQRGVAFSLYASQRIRGRILNYMEKEGKFGVASMDSPLSAGEDITLRDLLVDGTAGVSSQAEHNYLVAQVKNAMDRLPHNEQAVLSGVFLEDCEPKQLAENLDLSISHIYKLQKQGIRRIRGMLSKFMQHW
;
A
#
# COMPACT_ATOMS: atom_id res chain seq x y z
N MET A 1 5.76 -21.08 -21.28
CA MET A 1 5.99 -22.54 -21.48
C MET A 1 5.39 -23.40 -20.34
N ILE A 2 4.70 -22.80 -19.36
CA ILE A 2 4.04 -23.53 -18.26
C ILE A 2 2.55 -23.72 -18.58
N LEU A 3 1.90 -22.67 -19.11
CA LEU A 3 0.48 -22.72 -19.49
C LEU A 3 0.23 -23.77 -20.59
N SER A 4 1.14 -23.90 -21.55
CA SER A 4 1.04 -24.91 -22.62
C SER A 4 1.03 -26.35 -22.10
N GLN A 5 1.85 -26.65 -21.09
CA GLN A 5 1.88 -27.97 -20.46
C GLN A 5 0.61 -28.21 -19.65
N TYR A 6 0.15 -27.21 -18.91
CA TYR A 6 -1.11 -27.27 -18.17
C TYR A 6 -2.31 -27.55 -19.09
N VAL A 7 -2.43 -26.83 -20.21
CA VAL A 7 -3.51 -27.05 -21.20
C VAL A 7 -3.43 -28.45 -21.81
N LYS A 8 -2.23 -29.01 -21.99
CA LYS A 8 -2.06 -30.39 -22.48
C LYS A 8 -2.60 -31.43 -21.48
N GLU A 9 -2.38 -31.22 -20.19
CA GLU A 9 -2.94 -32.08 -19.14
C GLU A 9 -4.47 -31.92 -19.04
N LEU A 10 -5.00 -30.69 -19.14
CA LEU A 10 -6.45 -30.46 -19.15
C LEU A 10 -7.19 -31.19 -20.27
N LYS A 11 -6.57 -31.33 -21.45
CA LYS A 11 -7.18 -32.06 -22.59
C LYS A 11 -7.37 -33.55 -22.33
N LYS A 12 -6.67 -34.12 -21.34
CA LYS A 12 -6.86 -35.52 -20.94
C LYS A 12 -8.10 -35.72 -20.07
N ILE A 13 -8.62 -34.64 -19.48
CA ILE A 13 -9.77 -34.68 -18.59
C ILE A 13 -11.05 -34.80 -19.42
N HIS A 14 -11.90 -35.73 -19.04
CA HIS A 14 -13.20 -35.95 -19.67
C HIS A 14 -14.31 -35.30 -18.85
N MET A 15 -15.47 -35.05 -19.47
CA MET A 15 -16.61 -34.47 -18.77
C MET A 15 -17.39 -35.59 -18.08
N LEU A 16 -17.66 -35.44 -16.79
CA LEU A 16 -18.49 -36.38 -16.05
C LEU A 16 -19.92 -36.36 -16.62
N SER A 17 -20.50 -37.55 -16.78
CA SER A 17 -21.94 -37.68 -16.95
C SER A 17 -22.67 -37.34 -15.63
N ARG A 18 -23.97 -37.05 -15.73
CA ARG A 18 -24.78 -36.71 -14.56
C ARG A 18 -24.81 -37.85 -13.51
N GLU A 19 -24.87 -39.09 -13.98
CA GLU A 19 -24.92 -40.28 -13.11
C GLU A 19 -23.59 -40.50 -12.38
N GLU A 20 -22.46 -40.31 -13.08
CA GLU A 20 -21.13 -40.41 -12.47
C GLU A 20 -20.90 -39.29 -11.45
N GLU A 21 -21.33 -38.05 -11.76
CA GLU A 21 -21.22 -36.93 -10.84
C GLU A 21 -22.04 -37.19 -9.56
N GLU A 22 -23.28 -37.69 -9.69
CA GLU A 22 -24.14 -38.01 -8.56
C GLU A 22 -23.54 -39.13 -7.68
N ALA A 23 -22.97 -40.16 -8.29
CA ALA A 23 -22.29 -41.24 -7.56
C ALA A 23 -21.07 -40.73 -6.77
N LEU A 24 -20.25 -39.86 -7.37
CA LEU A 24 -19.10 -39.25 -6.69
C LEU A 24 -19.53 -38.36 -5.52
N TRP A 25 -20.61 -37.59 -5.68
CA TRP A 25 -21.15 -36.78 -4.59
C TRP A 25 -21.69 -37.62 -3.44
N LEU A 26 -22.39 -38.71 -3.74
CA LEU A 26 -22.92 -39.63 -2.73
C LEU A 26 -21.78 -40.25 -1.92
N GLN A 27 -20.76 -40.78 -2.60
CA GLN A 27 -19.59 -41.38 -1.93
C GLN A 27 -18.84 -40.36 -1.07
N TYR A 28 -18.61 -39.15 -1.59
CA TYR A 28 -17.95 -38.12 -0.80
C TYR A 28 -18.78 -37.67 0.41
N LYS A 29 -20.08 -37.38 0.24
CA LYS A 29 -20.90 -36.78 1.30
C LYS A 29 -21.42 -37.79 2.33
N GLU A 30 -21.59 -39.05 1.96
CA GLU A 30 -22.07 -40.09 2.88
C GLU A 30 -20.94 -40.93 3.49
N GLN A 31 -19.85 -41.15 2.76
CA GLN A 31 -18.76 -42.03 3.18
C GLN A 31 -17.45 -41.27 3.51
N ASP A 32 -17.46 -39.94 3.40
CA ASP A 32 -16.29 -39.06 3.59
C ASP A 32 -15.09 -39.47 2.71
N ASP A 33 -15.37 -39.99 1.51
CA ASP A 33 -14.34 -40.44 0.59
C ASP A 33 -13.62 -39.26 -0.09
N MET A 34 -12.39 -39.02 0.37
CA MET A 34 -11.52 -37.96 -0.14
C MET A 34 -11.00 -38.21 -1.56
N ASP A 35 -10.98 -39.46 -2.02
CA ASP A 35 -10.61 -39.78 -3.40
C ASP A 35 -11.72 -39.29 -4.35
N CYS A 36 -12.98 -39.45 -3.95
CA CYS A 36 -14.13 -38.90 -4.68
C CYS A 36 -14.11 -37.38 -4.73
N ARG A 37 -13.80 -36.72 -3.61
CA ARG A 37 -13.58 -35.26 -3.57
C ARG A 37 -12.53 -34.83 -4.59
N SER A 38 -11.40 -35.52 -4.62
CA SER A 38 -10.28 -35.21 -5.52
C SER A 38 -10.68 -35.38 -6.99
N LYS A 39 -11.37 -36.47 -7.33
CA LYS A 39 -11.91 -36.70 -8.68
C LYS A 39 -12.86 -35.59 -9.14
N ILE A 40 -13.76 -35.12 -8.27
CA ILE A 40 -14.66 -34.01 -8.60
C ILE A 40 -13.85 -32.75 -8.92
N ILE A 41 -12.86 -32.41 -8.08
CA ILE A 41 -12.01 -31.23 -8.30
C ILE A 41 -11.27 -31.33 -9.63
N GLU A 42 -10.68 -32.49 -9.94
CA GLU A 42 -9.96 -32.73 -11.19
C GLU A 42 -10.86 -32.55 -12.42
N HIS A 43 -12.04 -33.19 -12.43
CA HIS A 43 -12.96 -33.13 -13.57
C HIS A 43 -13.52 -31.72 -13.82
N TYR A 44 -13.52 -30.87 -12.80
CA TYR A 44 -13.97 -29.47 -12.89
C TYR A 44 -12.84 -28.46 -13.15
N GLN A 45 -11.57 -28.88 -13.26
CA GLN A 45 -10.46 -28.01 -13.65
C GLN A 45 -10.66 -27.26 -14.99
N PRO A 46 -11.23 -27.86 -16.05
CA PRO A 46 -11.49 -27.14 -17.30
C PRO A 46 -12.43 -25.94 -17.13
N LEU A 47 -13.34 -25.97 -16.15
CA LEU A 47 -14.22 -24.84 -15.82
C LEU A 47 -13.42 -23.67 -15.25
N VAL A 48 -12.46 -23.94 -14.36
CA VAL A 48 -11.56 -22.93 -13.80
C VAL A 48 -10.79 -22.26 -14.92
N PHE A 49 -10.19 -23.06 -15.81
CA PHE A 49 -9.45 -22.55 -16.97
C PHE A 49 -10.33 -21.64 -17.85
N LYS A 50 -11.53 -22.09 -18.21
CA LYS A 50 -12.48 -21.30 -19.03
C LYS A 50 -12.80 -19.95 -18.39
N ILE A 51 -13.00 -19.91 -17.07
CA ILE A 51 -13.31 -18.66 -16.35
C ILE A 51 -12.08 -17.75 -16.30
N ALA A 52 -10.89 -18.29 -15.98
CA ALA A 52 -9.65 -17.53 -15.88
C ALA A 52 -9.21 -16.93 -17.25
N THR A 53 -9.35 -17.68 -18.34
CA THR A 53 -8.97 -17.17 -19.68
C THR A 53 -9.94 -16.13 -20.25
N GLY A 54 -11.14 -16.00 -19.66
CA GLY A 54 -12.14 -15.02 -20.10
C GLY A 54 -11.69 -13.56 -19.98
N TRP A 55 -10.68 -13.28 -19.16
CA TRP A 55 -10.19 -11.94 -18.84
C TRP A 55 -9.12 -11.41 -19.81
N ARG A 56 -8.61 -12.23 -20.75
CA ARG A 56 -7.63 -11.84 -21.79
C ARG A 56 -6.37 -11.11 -21.26
N LEU A 57 -5.73 -11.66 -20.22
CA LEU A 57 -4.53 -11.12 -19.59
C LEU A 57 -3.25 -11.85 -20.04
N ASN A 58 -2.08 -11.42 -19.54
CA ASN A 58 -0.78 -12.04 -19.82
C ASN A 58 -0.70 -13.48 -19.26
N GLU A 59 0.17 -14.34 -19.82
CA GLU A 59 0.31 -15.77 -19.45
C GLU A 59 0.57 -15.96 -17.94
N THR A 60 1.41 -15.12 -17.33
CA THR A 60 1.73 -15.18 -15.90
C THR A 60 0.50 -14.93 -15.03
N VAL A 61 -0.22 -13.83 -15.30
CA VAL A 61 -1.41 -13.45 -14.56
C VAL A 61 -2.51 -14.51 -14.71
N ILE A 62 -2.67 -15.10 -15.90
CA ILE A 62 -3.62 -16.19 -16.12
C ILE A 62 -3.30 -17.40 -15.24
N MET A 63 -2.02 -17.77 -15.08
CA MET A 63 -1.64 -18.90 -14.23
C MET A 63 -2.00 -18.66 -12.77
N ASP A 64 -1.77 -17.46 -12.26
CA ASP A 64 -2.12 -17.12 -10.88
C ASP A 64 -3.65 -17.13 -10.67
N MET A 65 -4.40 -16.62 -11.65
CA MET A 65 -5.87 -16.69 -11.63
C MET A 65 -6.38 -18.13 -11.67
N ILE A 66 -5.71 -19.03 -12.41
CA ILE A 66 -6.05 -20.45 -12.42
C ILE A 66 -5.84 -21.05 -11.02
N GLN A 67 -4.74 -20.72 -10.35
CA GLN A 67 -4.47 -21.21 -8.99
C GLN A 67 -5.53 -20.70 -8.00
N GLU A 68 -5.81 -19.41 -8.00
CA GLU A 68 -6.84 -18.82 -7.12
C GLU A 68 -8.25 -19.30 -7.44
N GLY A 69 -8.56 -19.47 -8.73
CA GLY A 69 -9.79 -20.08 -9.18
C GLY A 69 -9.92 -21.54 -8.72
N THR A 70 -8.81 -22.28 -8.68
CA THR A 70 -8.76 -23.66 -8.16
C THR A 70 -9.05 -23.70 -6.67
N VAL A 71 -8.53 -22.76 -5.89
CA VAL A 71 -8.92 -22.61 -4.47
C VAL A 71 -10.42 -22.36 -4.35
N GLY A 72 -11.00 -21.53 -5.22
CA GLY A 72 -12.45 -21.31 -5.27
C GLY A 72 -13.26 -22.54 -5.64
N LEU A 73 -12.76 -23.38 -6.54
CA LEU A 73 -13.36 -24.67 -6.85
C LEU A 73 -13.32 -25.62 -5.66
N ILE A 74 -12.18 -25.71 -4.96
CA ILE A 74 -12.04 -26.54 -3.76
C ILE A 74 -13.05 -26.13 -2.68
N GLU A 75 -13.13 -24.83 -2.38
CA GLU A 75 -14.11 -24.30 -1.43
C GLU A 75 -15.56 -24.56 -1.89
N ALA A 76 -15.81 -24.54 -3.20
CA ALA A 76 -17.11 -24.86 -3.76
C ALA A 76 -17.46 -26.34 -3.54
N VAL A 77 -16.51 -27.25 -3.77
CA VAL A 77 -16.73 -28.69 -3.57
C VAL A 77 -17.06 -29.01 -2.11
N GLU A 78 -16.34 -28.38 -1.18
CA GLU A 78 -16.57 -28.58 0.25
C GLU A 78 -17.96 -28.11 0.70
N LYS A 79 -18.38 -26.95 0.21
CA LYS A 79 -19.62 -26.28 0.67
C LYS A 79 -20.85 -26.61 -0.17
N PHE A 80 -20.70 -27.32 -1.28
CA PHE A 80 -21.81 -27.69 -2.14
C PHE A 80 -22.72 -28.75 -1.49
N ASP A 81 -24.01 -28.59 -1.72
CA ASP A 81 -25.08 -29.45 -1.25
C ASP A 81 -25.78 -30.06 -2.48
N HIS A 82 -25.48 -31.34 -2.75
CA HIS A 82 -25.95 -32.05 -3.94
C HIS A 82 -27.46 -32.35 -3.91
N GLN A 83 -28.10 -32.30 -2.74
CA GLN A 83 -29.54 -32.60 -2.59
C GLN A 83 -30.44 -31.45 -3.09
N ARG A 84 -29.87 -30.25 -3.33
CA ARG A 84 -30.62 -29.05 -3.77
C ARG A 84 -31.05 -29.06 -5.24
N GLY A 85 -30.60 -30.03 -6.03
CA GLY A 85 -31.00 -30.18 -7.44
C GLY A 85 -30.48 -29.09 -8.39
N VAL A 86 -29.52 -28.26 -7.96
CA VAL A 86 -28.83 -27.28 -8.81
C VAL A 86 -27.55 -27.89 -9.34
N ALA A 87 -27.24 -27.71 -10.62
CA ALA A 87 -25.99 -28.21 -11.19
C ALA A 87 -24.76 -27.60 -10.49
N PHE A 88 -23.81 -28.45 -10.08
CA PHE A 88 -22.60 -27.99 -9.39
C PHE A 88 -21.81 -26.97 -10.21
N SER A 89 -21.73 -27.16 -11.53
CA SER A 89 -21.09 -26.21 -12.47
C SER A 89 -21.56 -24.77 -12.29
N LEU A 90 -22.86 -24.55 -12.05
CA LEU A 90 -23.42 -23.21 -11.83
C LEU A 90 -22.93 -22.62 -10.52
N TYR A 91 -22.97 -23.40 -9.43
CA TYR A 91 -22.49 -22.99 -8.12
C TYR A 91 -20.98 -22.70 -8.12
N ALA A 92 -20.19 -23.64 -8.64
CA ALA A 92 -18.74 -23.53 -8.76
C ALA A 92 -18.34 -22.30 -9.58
N SER A 93 -19.05 -22.01 -10.68
CA SER A 93 -18.72 -20.85 -11.53
C SER A 93 -18.75 -19.51 -10.78
N GLN A 94 -19.68 -19.34 -9.83
CA GLN A 94 -19.77 -18.12 -9.02
C GLN A 94 -18.64 -18.06 -8.00
N ARG A 95 -18.30 -19.19 -7.38
CA ARG A 95 -17.20 -19.30 -6.41
C ARG A 95 -15.84 -19.04 -7.03
N ILE A 96 -15.57 -19.66 -8.17
CA ILE A 96 -14.33 -19.49 -8.93
C ILE A 96 -14.18 -18.03 -9.34
N ARG A 97 -15.23 -17.44 -9.95
CA ARG A 97 -15.21 -16.02 -10.36
C ARG A 97 -14.97 -15.09 -9.18
N GLY A 98 -15.66 -15.32 -8.06
CA GLY A 98 -15.50 -14.51 -6.85
C GLY A 98 -14.09 -14.56 -6.27
N ARG A 99 -13.46 -15.74 -6.21
CA ARG A 99 -12.07 -15.88 -5.76
C ARG A 99 -11.09 -15.16 -6.67
N ILE A 100 -11.24 -15.33 -7.99
CA ILE A 100 -10.41 -14.63 -8.98
C ILE A 100 -10.56 -13.11 -8.84
N LEU A 101 -11.78 -12.60 -8.72
CA LEU A 101 -12.04 -11.16 -8.53
C LEU A 101 -11.39 -10.63 -7.25
N ASN A 102 -11.54 -11.34 -6.13
CA ASN A 102 -10.93 -10.96 -4.87
C ASN A 102 -9.39 -10.95 -4.94
N TYR A 103 -8.81 -11.90 -5.67
CA TYR A 103 -7.37 -11.92 -5.95
C TYR A 103 -6.95 -10.71 -6.78
N MET A 104 -7.64 -10.43 -7.88
CA MET A 104 -7.37 -9.28 -8.73
C MET A 104 -7.50 -7.95 -7.98
N GLU A 105 -8.46 -7.82 -7.06
CA GLU A 105 -8.59 -6.61 -6.24
C GLU A 105 -7.45 -6.46 -5.24
N LYS A 106 -6.95 -7.56 -4.68
CA LYS A 106 -5.81 -7.55 -3.76
C LYS A 106 -4.49 -7.27 -4.48
N GLU A 107 -4.24 -7.95 -5.59
CA GLU A 107 -3.01 -7.76 -6.39
C GLU A 107 -3.03 -6.46 -7.21
N GLY A 108 -4.19 -6.02 -7.68
CA GLY A 108 -4.35 -4.74 -8.38
C GLY A 108 -4.03 -3.53 -7.50
N LYS A 109 -3.99 -3.69 -6.17
CA LYS A 109 -3.49 -2.66 -5.24
C LYS A 109 -1.96 -2.52 -5.26
N PHE A 110 -1.24 -3.45 -5.92
CA PHE A 110 0.19 -3.37 -6.23
C PHE A 110 0.46 -2.96 -7.68
N GLY A 111 -0.43 -2.18 -8.30
CA GLY A 111 -0.12 -1.36 -9.48
C GLY A 111 0.93 -0.27 -9.17
N VAL A 112 2.01 -0.63 -8.48
CA VAL A 112 3.19 0.20 -8.30
C VAL A 112 3.81 0.29 -9.68
N ALA A 113 3.66 1.44 -10.33
CA ALA A 113 4.39 1.74 -11.54
C ALA A 113 5.88 1.49 -11.26
N SER A 114 6.50 0.61 -12.05
CA SER A 114 7.93 0.37 -11.93
C SER A 114 8.66 1.66 -12.34
N MET A 115 9.46 2.21 -11.43
CA MET A 115 10.23 3.42 -11.68
C MET A 115 11.23 3.26 -12.83
N ASP A 116 11.67 2.02 -13.06
CA ASP A 116 12.67 1.67 -14.07
C ASP A 116 12.02 1.20 -15.39
N SER A 117 10.68 1.20 -15.49
CA SER A 117 10.01 0.88 -16.75
C SER A 117 10.02 2.09 -17.69
N PRO A 118 10.32 1.89 -18.98
CA PRO A 118 10.15 2.93 -19.99
C PRO A 118 8.73 3.48 -19.99
N LEU A 119 8.58 4.81 -20.09
CA LEU A 119 7.27 5.46 -20.18
C LEU A 119 6.59 5.26 -21.54
N SER A 120 7.39 5.10 -22.59
CA SER A 120 6.92 4.92 -23.97
C SER A 120 7.74 3.84 -24.68
N ALA A 121 7.10 3.13 -25.61
CA ALA A 121 7.77 2.09 -26.39
C ALA A 121 8.76 2.72 -27.38
N GLY A 122 10.06 2.47 -27.17
CA GLY A 122 11.14 2.99 -28.01
C GLY A 122 11.88 4.20 -27.44
N GLU A 123 11.52 4.64 -26.24
CA GLU A 123 12.25 5.66 -25.49
C GLU A 123 12.93 5.03 -24.28
N ASP A 124 14.17 5.43 -23.97
CA ASP A 124 14.89 4.95 -22.78
C ASP A 124 14.52 5.75 -21.51
N ILE A 125 13.62 6.73 -21.62
CA ILE A 125 13.23 7.60 -20.51
C ILE A 125 12.30 6.84 -19.57
N THR A 126 12.69 6.79 -18.30
CA THR A 126 11.95 6.12 -17.22
C THR A 126 11.30 7.14 -16.28
N LEU A 127 10.36 6.67 -15.44
CA LEU A 127 9.75 7.52 -14.41
C LEU A 127 10.81 8.11 -13.47
N ARG A 128 11.90 7.39 -13.23
CA ARG A 128 13.02 7.85 -12.41
C ARG A 128 13.70 9.09 -12.97
N ASP A 129 13.78 9.22 -14.29
CA ASP A 129 14.44 10.34 -14.96
C ASP A 129 13.61 11.62 -14.91
N LEU A 130 12.28 11.49 -14.76
CA LEU A 130 11.35 12.62 -14.71
C LEU A 130 11.00 13.07 -13.28
N LEU A 131 11.29 12.26 -12.28
CA LEU A 131 11.03 12.62 -10.89
C LEU A 131 12.01 13.70 -10.43
N VAL A 132 11.46 14.89 -10.19
CA VAL A 132 12.19 15.99 -9.57
C VAL A 132 12.30 15.72 -8.08
N ASP A 133 13.48 15.97 -7.51
CA ASP A 133 13.68 15.89 -6.07
C ASP A 133 12.72 16.86 -5.35
N GLY A 134 12.05 16.36 -4.31
CA GLY A 134 11.14 17.16 -3.48
C GLY A 134 11.89 18.09 -2.51
N THR A 135 13.22 18.04 -2.49
CA THR A 135 14.04 18.99 -1.74
C THR A 135 13.85 20.41 -2.26
N ALA A 136 13.93 21.39 -1.36
CA ALA A 136 13.87 22.79 -1.74
C ALA A 136 15.02 23.09 -2.72
N GLY A 137 14.71 23.71 -3.86
CA GLY A 137 15.74 24.11 -4.82
C GLY A 137 16.79 25.02 -4.19
N VAL A 138 18.00 25.04 -4.77
CA VAL A 138 19.17 25.75 -4.22
C VAL A 138 18.88 27.21 -3.83
N SER A 139 18.09 27.94 -4.63
CA SER A 139 17.65 29.31 -4.31
C SER A 139 16.85 29.37 -3.02
N SER A 140 15.84 28.51 -2.89
CA SER A 140 14.97 28.47 -1.69
C SER A 140 15.77 28.06 -0.45
N GLN A 141 16.71 27.12 -0.58
CA GLN A 141 17.62 26.78 0.53
C GLN A 141 18.54 27.95 0.90
N ALA A 142 19.06 28.70 -0.08
CA ALA A 142 19.89 29.87 0.17
C ALA A 142 19.11 31.00 0.85
N GLU A 143 17.87 31.25 0.42
CA GLU A 143 16.94 32.19 1.05
C GLU A 143 16.65 31.79 2.50
N HIS A 144 16.32 30.52 2.75
CA HIS A 144 16.10 30.00 4.10
C HIS A 144 17.33 30.19 4.99
N ASN A 145 18.51 29.81 4.49
CA ASN A 145 19.76 29.97 5.22
C ASN A 145 20.07 31.43 5.54
N TYR A 146 19.77 32.34 4.62
CA TYR A 146 19.93 33.77 4.83
C TYR A 146 18.96 34.31 5.91
N LEU A 147 17.69 33.87 5.89
CA LEU A 147 16.71 34.21 6.93
C LEU A 147 17.16 33.73 8.31
N VAL A 148 17.62 32.47 8.41
CA VAL A 148 18.16 31.89 9.64
C VAL A 148 19.37 32.70 10.13
N ALA A 149 20.27 33.11 9.24
CA ALA A 149 21.42 33.93 9.59
C ALA A 149 21.02 35.31 10.15
N GLN A 150 19.99 35.97 9.58
CA GLN A 150 19.48 37.23 10.11
C GLN A 150 18.90 37.08 11.52
N VAL A 151 18.09 36.04 11.74
CA VAL A 151 17.52 35.74 13.06
C VAL A 151 18.63 35.43 14.07
N LYS A 152 19.62 34.62 13.70
CA LYS A 152 20.77 34.31 14.55
C LYS A 152 21.54 35.58 14.94
N ASN A 153 21.85 36.43 13.97
CA ASN A 153 22.54 37.71 14.25
C ASN A 153 21.73 38.63 15.18
N ALA A 154 20.39 38.60 15.10
CA ALA A 154 19.53 39.34 16.02
C ALA A 154 19.52 38.72 17.43
N MET A 155 19.51 37.38 17.52
CA MET A 155 19.61 36.64 18.79
C MET A 155 20.93 36.93 19.51
N ASP A 156 22.06 36.94 18.79
CA ASP A 156 23.40 37.18 19.34
C ASP A 156 23.57 38.62 19.90
N ARG A 157 22.70 39.55 19.50
CA ARG A 157 22.69 40.95 19.99
C ARG A 157 21.77 41.16 21.19
N LEU A 158 21.01 40.15 21.61
CA LEU A 158 20.15 40.26 22.76
C LEU A 158 20.95 40.29 24.07
N PRO A 159 20.39 40.88 25.14
CA PRO A 159 20.91 40.68 26.49
C PRO A 159 20.95 39.19 26.83
N HIS A 160 22.00 38.73 27.51
CA HIS A 160 22.24 37.32 27.87
C HIS A 160 21.00 36.62 28.44
N ASN A 161 20.27 37.26 29.36
CA ASN A 161 19.09 36.68 30.00
C ASN A 161 17.88 36.56 29.04
N GLU A 162 17.73 37.49 28.09
CA GLU A 162 16.68 37.40 27.07
C GLU A 162 17.06 36.32 26.03
N GLN A 163 18.34 36.24 25.65
CA GLN A 163 18.87 35.22 24.73
C GLN A 163 18.70 33.80 25.30
N ALA A 164 19.11 33.58 26.56
CA ALA A 164 19.02 32.28 27.24
C ALA A 164 17.57 31.79 27.38
N VAL A 165 16.63 32.70 27.66
CA VAL A 165 15.20 32.36 27.72
C VAL A 165 14.67 31.97 26.35
N LEU A 166 15.05 32.70 25.30
CA LEU A 166 14.57 32.41 23.95
C LEU A 166 15.20 31.16 23.34
N SER A 167 16.50 30.91 23.56
CA SER A 167 17.15 29.67 23.11
C SER A 167 16.55 28.45 23.82
N GLY A 168 16.37 28.55 25.13
CA GLY A 168 15.77 27.46 25.91
C GLY A 168 14.35 27.11 25.45
N VAL A 169 13.50 28.11 25.22
CA VAL A 169 12.09 27.88 24.84
C VAL A 169 11.93 27.47 23.37
N PHE A 170 12.71 28.03 22.44
CA PHE A 170 12.47 27.85 21.00
C PHE A 170 13.49 26.99 20.26
N LEU A 171 14.67 26.73 20.83
CA LEU A 171 15.70 25.87 20.22
C LEU A 171 15.88 24.56 21.00
N GLU A 172 15.70 24.60 22.31
CA GLU A 172 15.90 23.45 23.20
C GLU A 172 14.57 22.82 23.68
N ASP A 173 13.42 23.31 23.17
CA ASP A 173 12.07 22.88 23.52
C ASP A 173 11.81 22.74 25.04
N CYS A 174 12.47 23.57 25.86
CA CYS A 174 12.34 23.54 27.30
C CYS A 174 11.06 24.26 27.76
N GLU A 175 10.31 23.63 28.67
CA GLU A 175 9.15 24.28 29.26
C GLU A 175 9.54 25.49 30.10
N PRO A 176 8.79 26.62 30.03
CA PRO A 176 9.08 27.83 30.80
C PRO A 176 9.19 27.61 32.31
N LYS A 177 8.50 26.61 32.85
CA LYS A 177 8.57 26.22 34.27
C LYS A 177 9.93 25.62 34.62
N GLN A 178 10.41 24.67 33.83
CA GLN A 178 11.73 24.07 34.02
C GLN A 178 12.84 25.11 33.86
N LEU A 179 12.67 26.03 32.91
CA LEU A 179 13.62 27.10 32.67
C LEU A 179 13.68 28.11 33.84
N ALA A 180 12.54 28.37 34.47
CA ALA A 180 12.44 29.20 35.67
C ALA A 180 13.22 28.59 36.84
N GLU A 181 13.09 27.27 37.05
CA GLU A 181 13.83 26.53 38.08
C GLU A 181 15.34 26.52 37.79
N ASN A 182 15.75 26.29 36.54
CA ASN A 182 17.17 26.25 36.15
C ASN A 182 17.87 27.61 36.27
N LEU A 183 17.16 28.71 36.03
CA LEU A 183 17.70 30.07 36.09
C LEU A 183 17.48 30.77 37.44
N ASP A 184 16.85 30.09 38.40
CA ASP A 184 16.43 30.65 39.70
C ASP A 184 15.59 31.95 39.54
N LEU A 185 14.65 31.93 38.59
CA LEU A 185 13.75 33.03 38.28
C LEU A 185 12.29 32.62 38.48
N SER A 186 11.40 33.59 38.67
CA SER A 186 9.97 33.31 38.65
C SER A 186 9.47 33.06 37.22
N ILE A 187 8.47 32.19 37.07
CA ILE A 187 7.81 31.90 35.78
C ILE A 187 7.32 33.21 35.12
N SER A 188 6.77 34.14 35.92
CA SER A 188 6.35 35.46 35.43
C SER A 188 7.50 36.28 34.87
N HIS A 189 8.71 36.17 35.44
CA HIS A 189 9.90 36.83 34.93
C HIS A 189 10.38 36.20 33.61
N ILE A 190 10.32 34.87 33.48
CA ILE A 190 10.60 34.17 32.21
C ILE A 190 9.69 34.66 31.08
N TYR A 191 8.37 34.69 31.29
CA TYR A 191 7.44 35.22 30.27
C TYR A 191 7.70 36.70 29.92
N LYS A 192 8.12 37.50 30.92
CA LYS A 192 8.49 38.90 30.69
C LYS A 192 9.73 39.01 29.81
N LEU A 193 10.78 38.24 30.11
CA LEU A 193 12.02 38.20 29.32
C LEU A 193 11.78 37.67 27.91
N GLN A 194 10.98 36.61 27.75
CA GLN A 194 10.57 36.06 26.45
C GLN A 194 9.87 37.14 25.60
N LYS A 195 8.89 37.84 26.17
CA LYS A 195 8.16 38.92 25.47
C LYS A 195 9.06 40.09 25.12
N GLN A 196 10.01 40.46 25.99
CA GLN A 196 10.98 41.52 25.74
C GLN A 196 11.95 41.13 24.62
N GLY A 197 12.49 39.91 24.66
CA GLY A 197 13.38 39.37 23.65
C GLY A 197 12.74 39.34 22.26
N ILE A 198 11.53 38.77 22.13
CA ILE A 198 10.78 38.75 20.85
C ILE A 198 10.54 40.18 20.35
N ARG A 199 10.15 41.11 21.23
CA ARG A 199 9.92 42.51 20.85
C ARG A 199 11.20 43.16 20.33
N ARG A 200 12.36 42.89 20.93
CA ARG A 200 13.66 43.41 20.48
C ARG A 200 14.10 42.81 19.15
N ILE A 201 14.00 41.49 18.98
CA ILE A 201 14.29 40.81 17.70
C ILE A 201 13.47 41.45 16.58
N ARG A 202 12.15 41.56 16.77
CA ARG A 202 11.25 42.17 15.78
C ARG A 202 11.62 43.64 15.51
N GLY A 203 12.09 44.37 16.52
CA GLY A 203 12.60 45.73 16.35
C GLY A 203 13.87 45.78 15.50
N MET A 204 14.84 44.90 15.79
CA MET A 204 16.11 44.79 15.05
C MET A 204 15.89 44.36 13.58
N LEU A 205 14.93 43.47 13.35
CA LEU A 205 14.56 42.97 12.02
C LEU A 205 13.48 43.81 11.32
N SER A 206 13.04 44.94 11.89
CA SER A 206 11.91 45.72 11.36
C SER A 206 12.11 46.19 9.91
N LYS A 207 13.30 46.73 9.59
CA LYS A 207 13.66 47.13 8.21
C LYS A 207 13.77 45.92 7.28
N PHE A 208 14.26 44.80 7.80
CA PHE A 208 14.41 43.57 7.05
C PHE A 208 13.05 43.01 6.64
N MET A 209 12.10 42.95 7.58
CA MET A 209 10.73 42.49 7.36
C MET A 209 9.87 43.40 6.46
N GLN A 210 10.31 44.63 6.16
CA GLN A 210 9.59 45.55 5.27
C GLN A 210 9.96 45.36 3.79
N HIS A 211 11.06 44.67 3.51
CA HIS A 211 11.63 44.50 2.17
C HIS A 211 11.65 43.03 1.71
N TRP A 212 11.06 42.14 2.50
CA TRP A 212 10.83 40.73 2.25
C TRP A 212 9.33 40.46 2.30
#